data_AF-A0A2N6FKB7-F1
#
_entry.id   AF-A0A2N6FKB7-F1
#
_cell.length_a   1.000
_cell.length_b   1.000
_cell.length_c   1.000
_cell.angle_alpha   90.00
_cell.angle_beta   90.00
_cell.angle_gamma   90.00
#
_symmetry.space_group_name_H-M   'P 1'
#
loop_
_entity.id
_entity.type
_entity.pdbx_description
1 polymer ?
#
loop_
_entity_poly.entity_id
_entity_poly.type
_entity_poly.pdbx_seq_one_letter_code
_entity_poly.pdbx_strand_id
1 'polypeptide(L)' 'MIIDLDLLHDLITERTYEIEEAVAGTGYLVRTVVGVGTFLLDHDGDINLLTSKQQATFERFLKPLLDEASR' A
#
# COMPACT_ATOMS: atom_id res chain seq x y z
N MET A 1 12.01 6.79 -5.08
CA MET A 1 10.74 7.39 -4.66
C MET A 1 10.74 7.42 -3.15
N ILE A 2 10.24 8.49 -2.54
CA ILE A 2 10.10 8.59 -1.09
C ILE A 2 8.62 8.39 -0.79
N ILE A 3 8.30 7.47 0.10
CA ILE A 3 6.93 7.24 0.57
C ILE A 3 6.68 8.16 1.76
N ASP A 4 5.55 8.87 1.73
CA ASP A 4 5.04 9.55 2.92
C ASP A 4 4.47 8.49 3.89
N LEU A 5 5.13 8.30 5.02
CA LEU A 5 4.80 7.26 5.99
C LEU A 5 3.53 7.59 6.78
N ASP A 6 3.21 8.88 6.96
CA ASP A 6 1.98 9.29 7.63
C ASP A 6 0.77 9.00 6.73
N LEU A 7 0.89 9.31 5.43
CA LEU A 7 -0.13 8.95 4.45
C LEU A 7 -0.26 7.44 4.29
N LEU A 8 0.84 6.68 4.33
CA LEU A 8 0.78 5.23 4.28
C LEU A 8 0.11 4.64 5.52
N HIS A 9 0.42 5.16 6.71
CA HIS A 9 -0.24 4.74 7.94
C HIS A 9 -1.74 5.02 7.86
N ASP A 10 -2.14 6.26 7.57
CA ASP A 10 -3.54 6.66 7.42
C ASP A 10 -4.28 5.80 6.38
N LEU A 11 -3.63 5.50 5.24
CA LEU A 11 -4.20 4.66 4.20
C LEU A 11 -4.54 3.23 4.71
N ILE A 12 -3.65 2.63 5.50
CA ILE A 12 -3.84 1.25 5.94
C ILE A 12 -4.64 1.12 7.25
N THR A 13 -4.83 2.21 8.02
CA THR A 13 -5.58 2.19 9.28
C THR A 13 -6.96 2.85 9.18
N GLU A 14 -7.06 4.05 8.61
CA GLU A 14 -8.28 4.86 8.62
C GLU A 14 -9.01 4.82 7.26
N ARG A 15 -8.25 4.74 6.17
CA ARG A 15 -8.78 4.71 4.80
C ARG A 15 -8.71 3.32 4.16
N THR A 16 -8.78 2.27 4.96
CA THR A 16 -8.73 0.89 4.47
C THR A 16 -9.84 0.60 3.45
N TYR A 17 -10.99 1.30 3.51
CA TYR A 17 -12.08 1.17 2.54
C TYR A 17 -11.62 1.46 1.10
N GLU A 18 -10.66 2.37 0.88
CA GLU A 18 -10.11 2.65 -0.46
C GLU A 18 -9.32 1.47 -1.00
N ILE A 19 -8.64 0.74 -0.10
CA ILE A 19 -7.99 -0.53 -0.44
C ILE A 19 -9.04 -1.59 -0.76
N GLU A 20 -10.15 -1.66 -0.02
CA GLU A 20 -11.24 -2.59 -0.29
C GLU A 20 -11.84 -2.37 -1.70
N GLU A 21 -12.11 -1.12 -2.05
CA GLU A 21 -12.62 -0.73 -3.36
C GLU A 21 -11.61 -1.05 -4.47
N ALA A 22 -10.33 -0.72 -4.29
CA ALA A 22 -9.29 -1.01 -5.26
C ALA A 22 -9.06 -2.52 -5.49
N VAL A 23 -9.25 -3.33 -4.45
CA VAL A 23 -9.06 -4.79 -4.49
C VAL A 23 -10.29 -5.53 -5.04
N ALA A 24 -11.48 -4.93 -4.97
CA ALA A 24 -12.73 -5.57 -5.39
C ALA A 24 -12.66 -6.15 -6.81
N GLY A 25 -13.01 -7.44 -6.95
CA GLY A 25 -13.00 -8.13 -8.25
C GLY A 25 -11.62 -8.51 -8.80
N THR A 26 -10.52 -8.18 -8.12
CA THR A 26 -9.15 -8.49 -8.60
C THR A 26 -8.62 -9.86 -8.17
N GLY A 27 -9.28 -10.51 -7.20
CA GLY A 27 -8.81 -11.76 -6.59
C GLY A 27 -7.70 -11.59 -5.53
N TYR A 28 -7.22 -10.35 -5.32
CA TYR A 28 -6.36 -10.04 -4.19
C TYR A 28 -7.17 -9.97 -2.89
N LEU A 29 -6.48 -10.10 -1.76
CA LEU A 29 -7.09 -9.95 -0.45
C LEU A 29 -6.65 -8.62 0.14
N VAL A 30 -7.59 -7.90 0.75
CA VAL A 30 -7.34 -6.61 1.41
C VAL A 30 -6.17 -6.74 2.39
N ARG A 31 -6.17 -7.80 3.22
CA ARG A 31 -5.08 -8.12 4.16
C ARG A 31 -3.70 -8.26 3.50
N THR A 32 -3.63 -8.68 2.24
CA THR A 32 -2.36 -8.79 1.52
C THR A 32 -1.83 -7.41 1.16
N VAL A 33 -2.71 -6.50 0.72
CA VAL A 33 -2.32 -5.12 0.41
C VAL A 33 -1.94 -4.37 1.68
N VAL A 34 -2.77 -4.46 2.72
CA VAL A 34 -2.49 -3.90 4.05
C VAL A 34 -1.16 -4.42 4.60
N GLY A 35 -0.91 -5.73 4.51
CA GLY A 35 0.34 -6.32 4.99
C GLY A 35 1.59 -5.82 4.26
N VAL A 36 1.49 -5.45 2.98
CA VAL A 36 2.60 -4.78 2.26
C VAL A 36 2.81 -3.37 2.79
N GLY A 37 1.74 -2.64 3.09
CA GLY A 37 1.84 -1.31 3.70
C GLY A 37 2.45 -1.36 5.09
N THR A 38 2.02 -2.29 5.95
CA THR A 38 2.62 -2.51 7.27
C THR A 38 4.11 -2.85 7.15
N PHE A 39 4.48 -3.76 6.24
CA PHE A 39 5.88 -4.10 6.01
C PHE A 39 6.71 -2.87 5.63
N LEU A 40 6.18 -1.99 4.78
CA LEU A 40 6.88 -0.75 4.41
C LEU A 40 7.02 0.19 5.62
N LEU A 41 6.00 0.34 6.47
CA LEU A 41 6.11 1.14 7.70
C LEU A 41 7.19 0.59 8.63
N ASP A 42 7.25 -0.73 8.81
CA ASP A 42 8.27 -1.39 9.64
C ASP A 42 9.71 -1.21 9.11
N HIS A 43 9.86 -0.79 7.85
CA HIS A 43 11.14 -0.63 7.16
C HIS A 43 11.34 0.79 6.58
N ASP A 44 10.81 1.82 7.25
CA ASP A 44 10.99 3.24 6.88
C ASP A 44 10.64 3.56 5.41
N GLY A 45 9.70 2.81 4.83
CA GLY A 45 9.25 2.96 3.46
C GLY A 45 10.22 2.44 2.39
N ASP A 46 11.23 1.63 2.74
CA ASP A 46 12.20 1.11 1.78
C ASP A 46 11.60 0.05 0.85
N ILE A 47 11.15 0.51 -0.32
CA ILE A 47 10.60 -0.34 -1.38
C ILE A 47 11.61 -1.36 -1.92
N ASN A 48 12.91 -1.15 -1.75
CA ASN A 48 13.93 -2.08 -2.27
C ASN A 48 13.98 -3.39 -1.46
N LEU A 49 13.36 -3.40 -0.27
CA LEU A 49 13.24 -4.59 0.56
C LEU A 49 12.01 -5.45 0.20
N LEU A 50 11.15 -4.95 -0.69
CA LEU A 50 10.01 -5.72 -1.17
C LEU A 50 10.47 -6.87 -2.06
N THR A 51 9.93 -8.06 -1.83
CA THR A 51 10.00 -9.15 -2.80
C THR A 51 9.25 -8.78 -4.09
N SER A 52 9.55 -9.43 -5.21
CA SER A 52 8.89 -9.16 -6.49
C SER A 52 7.35 -9.24 -6.42
N LYS A 53 6.80 -10.11 -5.56
CA LYS A 53 5.34 -10.22 -5.37
C LYS A 53 4.78 -9.04 -4.56
N GLN A 54 5.49 -8.61 -3.53
CA GLN A 54 5.10 -7.43 -2.74
C GLN A 54 5.23 -6.17 -3.59
N GLN A 55 6.30 -6.04 -4.39
CA GLN A 55 6.50 -4.95 -5.34
C GLN A 55 5.32 -4.81 -6.31
N ALA A 56 4.88 -5.92 -6.92
CA ALA A 56 3.71 -5.92 -7.81
C ALA A 56 2.41 -5.52 -7.08
N THR A 57 2.27 -5.86 -5.79
CA THR A 57 1.12 -5.46 -4.97
C THR A 57 1.18 -3.97 -4.65
N PHE A 58 2.36 -3.47 -4.27
CA PHE A 58 2.61 -2.08 -3.99
C PHE A 58 2.34 -1.20 -5.22
N GLU A 59 2.93 -1.53 -6.37
CA GLU A 59 2.77 -0.77 -7.62
C GLU A 59 1.33 -0.73 -8.12
N ARG A 60 0.60 -1.84 -7.93
CA ARG A 60 -0.78 -1.96 -8.42
C ARG A 60 -1.81 -1.25 -7.54
N PHE A 61 -1.63 -1.27 -6.22
CA PHE A 61 -2.67 -0.82 -5.28
C PHE A 61 -2.22 0.36 -4.40
N LEU A 62 -1.12 0.20 -3.65
CA LEU A 62 -0.71 1.22 -2.68
C LEU A 62 -0.18 2.49 -3.37
N LYS A 63 0.65 2.34 -4.39
CA LYS A 63 1.25 3.49 -5.08
C LYS A 63 0.20 4.43 -5.69
N PRO A 64 -0.82 3.96 -6.45
CA PRO A 64 -1.86 4.85 -6.95
C PRO A 64 -2.63 5.59 -5.85
N LEU A 65 -2.98 4.90 -4.75
CA LEU A 65 -3.73 5.49 -3.64
C LEU A 65 -2.92 6.55 -2.88
N LEU A 66 -1.61 6.34 -2.73
CA LEU A 66 -0.70 7.32 -2.13
C LEU A 66 -0.45 8.52 -3.05
N ASP A 67 -0.29 8.28 -4.36
CA ASP A 67 -0.11 9.33 -5.36
C ASP A 67 -1.36 10.22 -5.47
N GLU A 68 -2.56 9.66 -5.27
CA GLU A 68 -3.83 10.41 -5.23
C GLU A 68 -3.98 11.22 -3.94
N ALA A 69 -3.62 10.65 -2.79
CA ALA A 69 -3.67 11.34 -1.49
C ALA A 69 -2.69 12.51 -1.38
N SER A 70 -1.61 12.49 -2.16
CA SER A 70 -0.56 13.52 -2.14
C SER A 70 -0.87 14.74 -3.02
N ARG A 71 -2.02 14.76 -3.72
CA ARG A 71 -2.48 15.86 -4.58
C ARG A 71 -3.38 16.84 -3.83
#